data_AF-A0A4R1KXN6-F1
#
_entry.id   AF-A0A4R1KXN6-F1
#
_cell.length_a   1.000
_cell.length_b   1.000
_cell.length_c   1.000
_cell.angle_alpha   90.00
_cell.angle_beta   90.00
_cell.angle_gamma   90.00
#
_symmetry.space_group_name_H-M   'P 1'
#
loop_
_entity.id
_entity.type
_entity.pdbx_description
1 polymer ?
#
loop_
_entity_poly.entity_id
_entity_poly.type
_entity_poly.pdbx_seq_one_letter_code
_entity_poly.pdbx_strand_id
1 'polypeptide(L)'
;MAKKSYDWVAIKLEFVKSSLSTRDFAEAFDIPYSTFSKKVMREQWENERKQIGSKLEAKSIEKSIENRADELSEFETTTLKAIRIAQSDIIIKISTCEKAGDMKSLTSSLVDLQKVYRLALGASTENQATGTTTDFSQWLESIDNGELGTGRSSA
;
A
#
# COMPACT_ATOMS: atom_id res chain seq x y z
N MET A 1 17.44 -35.19 50.62
CA MET A 1 17.68 -34.30 49.46
C MET A 1 16.75 -33.09 49.58
N ALA A 2 17.29 -31.87 49.56
CA ALA A 2 16.47 -30.66 49.62
C ALA A 2 15.59 -30.58 48.36
N LYS A 3 14.30 -30.30 48.52
CA LYS A 3 13.36 -30.17 47.41
C LYS A 3 13.71 -28.90 46.63
N LYS A 4 14.26 -29.04 45.42
CA LYS A 4 14.51 -27.91 44.50
C LYS A 4 13.18 -27.17 44.32
N SER A 5 13.12 -25.91 44.73
CA SER A 5 11.94 -25.06 44.58
C SER A 5 12.01 -24.36 43.23
N TYR A 6 10.98 -24.54 42.41
CA TYR A 6 10.90 -23.96 41.07
C TYR A 6 9.96 -22.75 41.10
N ASP A 7 10.38 -21.63 40.50
CA ASP A 7 9.49 -20.53 40.19
C ASP A 7 8.63 -20.89 38.97
N TRP A 8 7.50 -21.52 39.25
CA TRP A 8 6.59 -21.99 38.22
C TRP A 8 5.96 -20.85 37.40
N VAL A 9 5.89 -19.62 37.94
CA VAL A 9 5.31 -18.47 37.21
C VAL A 9 6.28 -18.00 36.15
N ALA A 10 7.55 -17.81 36.49
CA ALA A 10 8.59 -17.46 35.53
C ALA A 10 8.78 -18.57 34.48
N ILE A 11 8.84 -19.83 34.91
CA ILE A 11 8.97 -20.99 34.01
C ILE A 11 7.80 -21.07 33.02
N LYS A 12 6.57 -20.81 33.48
CA LYS A 12 5.39 -20.76 32.60
C LYS A 12 5.55 -19.68 31.54
N LEU A 13 5.92 -18.46 31.95
CA LEU A 13 6.09 -17.32 31.05
C LEU A 13 7.09 -17.64 29.93
N GLU A 14 8.24 -18.21 30.30
CA GLU A 14 9.27 -18.62 29.34
C GLU A 14 8.78 -19.76 28.44
N PHE A 15 8.09 -20.75 29.01
CA PHE A 15 7.56 -21.86 28.23
C PHE A 15 6.55 -21.40 27.17
N VAL A 16 5.56 -20.59 27.55
CA VAL A 16 4.51 -20.14 26.62
C VAL A 16 5.01 -19.19 25.54
N LYS A 17 6.19 -18.56 25.74
CA LYS A 17 6.87 -17.73 24.73
C LYS A 17 7.84 -18.52 23.84
N SER A 18 8.33 -19.66 24.32
CA SER A 18 9.29 -20.49 23.57
C SER A 18 8.62 -21.36 22.49
N SER A 19 9.39 -21.72 21.48
CA SER A 19 9.05 -22.73 20.47
C SER A 19 9.50 -24.15 20.84
N LEU A 20 10.16 -24.32 21.99
CA LEU A 20 10.71 -25.60 22.42
C LEU A 20 9.60 -26.60 22.76
N SER A 21 9.86 -27.88 22.46
CA SER A 21 8.99 -28.95 22.91
C SER A 21 8.99 -29.03 24.44
N THR A 22 7.95 -29.63 25.03
CA THR A 22 7.89 -29.86 26.47
C THR A 22 9.10 -30.65 26.99
N ARG A 23 9.70 -31.52 26.16
CA ARG A 23 10.90 -32.30 26.53
C ARG A 23 12.15 -31.43 26.53
N ASP A 24 12.39 -30.73 25.42
CA ASP A 24 13.61 -29.91 25.25
C ASP A 24 13.62 -28.73 26.24
N PHE A 25 12.44 -28.17 26.52
CA PHE A 25 12.32 -27.12 27.53
C PHE A 25 12.64 -27.63 28.94
N ALA A 26 12.15 -28.82 29.30
CA ALA A 26 12.44 -29.41 30.62
C ALA A 26 13.94 -29.69 30.80
N GLU A 27 14.60 -30.16 29.74
CA GLU A 27 16.05 -30.37 29.72
C GLU A 27 16.81 -29.03 29.85
N ALA A 28 16.45 -28.02 29.06
CA ALA A 28 17.09 -26.70 29.09
C ALA A 28 17.00 -26.00 30.45
N PHE A 29 15.94 -26.26 31.23
CA PHE A 29 15.71 -25.65 32.54
C PHE A 29 16.06 -26.57 33.73
N ASP A 30 16.67 -27.73 33.48
CA ASP A 30 17.02 -28.74 34.50
C ASP A 30 15.82 -29.08 35.42
N ILE A 31 14.70 -29.37 34.77
CA ILE A 31 13.44 -29.81 35.38
C ILE A 31 13.17 -31.25 34.96
N PRO A 32 12.90 -32.18 35.89
CA PRO A 32 12.50 -33.53 35.53
C PRO A 32 11.28 -33.52 34.60
N TYR A 33 11.41 -34.12 33.42
CA TYR A 33 10.37 -34.11 32.37
C TYR A 33 8.99 -34.51 32.91
N SER A 34 8.92 -35.55 33.74
CA SER A 34 7.66 -36.03 34.33
C SER A 34 6.98 -34.99 35.23
N THR A 35 7.77 -34.17 35.93
CA THR A 35 7.26 -33.09 36.79
C THR A 35 6.78 -31.92 35.93
N PHE A 36 7.59 -31.53 34.96
CA PHE A 36 7.25 -30.45 34.04
C PHE A 36 6.01 -30.77 33.19
N SER A 37 5.97 -31.94 32.57
CA SER A 37 4.86 -32.39 31.73
C SER A 37 3.53 -32.44 32.49
N LYS A 38 3.50 -32.96 33.73
CA LYS A 38 2.28 -32.92 34.57
C LYS A 38 1.80 -31.50 34.83
N LYS A 39 2.72 -30.56 35.03
CA LYS A 39 2.42 -29.14 35.28
C LYS A 39 1.83 -28.50 34.02
N VAL A 40 2.51 -28.66 32.87
CA VAL A 40 2.09 -28.18 31.55
C VAL A 40 0.68 -28.70 31.20
N MET A 41 0.43 -29.99 31.40
CA MET A 41 -0.87 -30.60 31.12
C MET A 41 -1.97 -30.10 32.06
N ARG A 42 -1.73 -30.09 33.37
CA ARG A 42 -2.76 -29.69 34.35
C ARG A 42 -3.19 -28.25 34.18
N GLU A 43 -2.25 -27.38 33.83
CA GLU A 43 -2.48 -25.94 33.71
C GLU A 43 -2.64 -25.50 32.24
N GLN A 44 -2.70 -26.46 31.31
CA GLN A 44 -3.00 -26.23 29.89
C GLN A 44 -2.06 -25.22 29.20
N TRP A 45 -0.78 -25.24 29.55
CA TRP A 45 0.18 -24.24 29.04
C TRP A 45 0.38 -24.32 27.52
N GLU A 46 0.21 -25.49 26.91
CA GLU A 46 0.23 -25.63 25.44
C GLU A 46 -0.94 -24.90 24.76
N ASN A 47 -2.11 -24.83 25.41
CA ASN A 47 -3.23 -24.05 24.88
C ASN A 47 -2.96 -22.55 24.99
N GLU A 48 -2.40 -22.11 26.11
CA GLU A 48 -1.98 -20.71 26.28
C GLU A 48 -0.92 -20.31 25.25
N ARG A 49 0.09 -21.16 25.03
CA ARG A 49 1.11 -20.96 24.00
C ARG A 49 0.47 -20.81 22.61
N LYS A 50 -0.48 -21.68 22.24
CA LYS A 50 -1.22 -21.58 20.96
C LYS A 50 -2.01 -20.28 20.84
N GLN A 51 -2.70 -19.87 21.90
CA GLN A 51 -3.45 -18.62 21.92
C GLN A 51 -2.54 -17.40 21.78
N ILE A 52 -1.37 -17.41 22.42
CA ILE A 52 -0.36 -16.35 22.29
C ILE A 52 0.17 -16.31 20.85
N GLY A 53 0.50 -17.48 20.27
CA GLY A 53 0.93 -17.57 18.87
C GLY A 53 -0.08 -16.95 17.90
N SER A 54 -1.35 -17.33 18.02
CA SER A 54 -2.43 -16.76 17.19
C SER A 54 -2.60 -15.25 17.39
N LYS A 55 -2.52 -14.75 18.63
CA LYS A 55 -2.57 -13.30 18.91
C LYS A 55 -1.37 -12.56 18.32
N LEU A 56 -0.18 -13.17 18.37
CA LEU A 56 1.05 -12.59 17.83
C LEU A 56 0.98 -12.52 16.30
N GLU A 57 0.51 -13.57 15.64
CA GLU A 57 0.27 -13.59 14.20
C GLU A 57 -0.71 -12.49 13.79
N ALA A 58 -1.86 -12.39 14.45
CA ALA A 58 -2.85 -11.36 14.17
C ALA A 58 -2.27 -9.95 14.32
N LYS A 59 -1.56 -9.68 15.42
CA LYS A 59 -0.93 -8.38 15.67
C LYS A 59 0.20 -8.07 14.70
N SER A 60 0.94 -9.09 14.26
CA SER A 60 1.97 -8.94 13.24
C SER A 60 1.37 -8.57 11.89
N ILE A 61 0.24 -9.17 11.52
CA ILE A 61 -0.47 -8.84 10.29
C ILE A 61 -1.00 -7.40 10.36
N GLU A 62 -1.67 -7.03 11.45
CA GLU A 62 -2.19 -5.67 11.68
C GLU A 62 -1.09 -4.63 11.54
N LYS A 63 0.03 -4.80 12.26
CA LYS A 63 1.19 -3.90 12.18
C LYS A 63 1.79 -3.85 10.77
N SER A 64 1.81 -4.97 10.05
CA SER A 64 2.30 -4.99 8.67
C SER A 64 1.39 -4.25 7.71
N ILE A 65 0.08 -4.25 7.95
CA ILE A 65 -0.91 -3.51 7.16
C ILE A 65 -0.75 -2.02 7.45
N GLU A 66 -0.66 -1.61 8.72
CA GLU A 66 -0.43 -0.22 9.14
C GLU A 66 0.83 0.35 8.47
N ASN A 67 1.98 -0.33 8.63
CA ASN A 67 3.23 0.12 8.02
C ASN A 67 3.12 0.28 6.50
N ARG A 68 2.44 -0.65 5.80
CA ARG A 68 2.26 -0.56 4.35
C ARG A 68 1.33 0.58 3.94
N ALA A 69 0.30 0.85 4.74
CA ALA A 69 -0.59 1.99 4.51
C ALA A 69 0.16 3.32 4.67
N ASP A 70 1.01 3.42 5.70
CA ASP A 70 1.87 4.59 5.92
C ASP A 70 2.88 4.77 4.77
N GLU A 71 3.61 3.71 4.40
CA GLU A 71 4.54 3.72 3.27
C GLU A 71 3.86 4.14 1.96
N LEU A 72 2.65 3.63 1.70
CA LEU A 72 1.87 4.01 0.53
C LEU A 72 1.49 5.50 0.57
N SER A 73 1.02 6.00 1.71
CA SER A 73 0.64 7.41 1.87
C SER A 73 1.83 8.36 1.68
N GLU A 74 3.01 8.00 2.21
CA GLU A 74 4.25 8.75 2.02
C GLU A 74 4.70 8.74 0.56
N PHE A 75 4.62 7.58 -0.10
CA PHE A 75 4.94 7.41 -1.51
C PHE A 75 4.02 8.25 -2.40
N GLU A 76 2.71 8.22 -2.17
CA GLU A 76 1.73 9.04 -2.86
C GLU A 76 2.01 10.53 -2.65
N THR A 77 2.24 10.95 -1.42
CA THR A 77 2.57 12.36 -1.09
C THR A 77 3.83 12.82 -1.83
N THR A 78 4.87 11.98 -1.87
CA THR A 78 6.12 12.28 -2.57
C THR A 78 5.90 12.36 -4.08
N THR A 79 5.12 11.43 -4.64
CA THR A 79 4.75 11.41 -6.05
C THR A 79 3.97 12.67 -6.43
N LEU A 80 2.98 13.07 -5.63
CA LEU A 80 2.21 14.29 -5.87
C LEU A 80 3.10 15.55 -5.82
N LYS A 81 4.07 15.61 -4.91
CA LYS A 81 5.07 16.70 -4.87
C LYS A 81 5.91 16.74 -6.15
N ALA A 82 6.43 15.58 -6.59
CA ALA A 82 7.22 15.47 -7.81
C ALA A 82 6.42 15.90 -9.05
N ILE A 83 5.16 15.45 -9.16
CA ILE A 83 4.25 15.87 -10.23
C ILE A 83 4.05 17.38 -10.22
N ARG A 84 3.79 18.01 -9.06
CA ARG A 84 3.61 19.47 -8.96
C ARG A 84 4.85 20.25 -9.41
N ILE A 85 6.04 19.79 -9.03
CA ILE A 85 7.31 20.40 -9.47
C ILE A 85 7.44 20.29 -10.99
N ALA A 86 7.26 19.09 -11.55
CA ALA A 86 7.33 18.87 -12.99
C ALA A 86 6.29 19.69 -13.78
N GLN A 87 5.06 19.82 -13.27
CA GLN A 87 4.03 20.68 -13.85
C GLN A 87 4.48 22.15 -13.87
N SER A 88 5.06 22.64 -12.78
CA SER A 88 5.56 24.02 -12.68
C SER A 88 6.68 24.29 -13.69
N ASP A 89 7.64 23.37 -13.81
CA ASP A 89 8.74 23.46 -14.78
C ASP A 89 8.24 23.45 -16.22
N ILE A 90 7.25 22.60 -16.53
CA ILE A 90 6.63 22.54 -17.86
C ILE A 90 5.91 23.85 -18.19
N ILE A 91 5.15 24.42 -17.24
CA ILE A 91 4.46 25.72 -17.44
C ILE A 91 5.47 26.83 -17.73
N ILE A 92 6.57 26.90 -16.98
CA ILE A 92 7.65 27.86 -17.22
C ILE A 92 8.22 27.67 -18.63
N LYS A 93 8.53 26.43 -19.04
CA LYS A 93 9.05 26.14 -20.38
C LYS A 93 8.09 26.49 -21.49
N ILE A 94 6.78 26.26 -21.30
CA ILE A 94 5.74 26.67 -22.26
C ILE A 94 5.75 28.19 -22.45
N SER A 95 5.89 28.97 -21.35
CA SER A 95 5.89 30.44 -21.42
C SER A 95 7.06 31.04 -22.19
N THR A 96 8.16 30.29 -22.34
CA THR A 96 9.38 30.70 -23.05
C THR A 96 9.56 29.99 -24.40
N CYS A 97 8.58 29.19 -24.84
CA CYS A 97 8.71 28.34 -26.01
C CYS A 97 8.38 29.08 -27.30
N GLU A 98 9.33 29.16 -28.24
CA GLU A 98 9.14 29.82 -29.54
C GLU A 98 8.70 28.86 -30.67
N LYS A 99 8.89 27.55 -30.48
CA LYS A 99 8.61 26.52 -31.49
C LYS A 99 7.32 25.78 -31.18
N ALA A 100 6.37 25.81 -32.12
CA ALA A 100 5.08 25.15 -32.00
C ALA A 100 5.18 23.63 -31.71
N GLY A 101 6.19 22.94 -32.26
CA GLY A 101 6.42 21.51 -32.00
C GLY A 101 6.80 21.20 -30.55
N ASP A 102 7.67 22.03 -29.97
CA ASP A 102 8.11 21.90 -28.58
C ASP A 102 6.97 22.26 -27.61
N MET A 103 6.15 23.27 -27.96
CA MET A 103 4.95 23.64 -27.21
C MET A 103 3.92 22.50 -27.17
N LYS A 104 3.68 21.82 -28.29
CA LYS A 104 2.79 20.65 -28.35
C LYS A 104 3.29 19.51 -27.47
N SER A 105 4.60 19.21 -27.52
CA SER A 105 5.21 18.17 -26.69
C SER A 105 5.07 18.47 -25.19
N LEU A 106 5.39 19.69 -24.77
CA LEU A 106 5.27 20.13 -23.37
C LEU A 106 3.82 20.09 -22.86
N THR A 107 2.87 20.52 -23.69
CA THR A 107 1.45 20.50 -23.33
C THR A 107 0.92 19.08 -23.17
N SER A 108 1.33 18.14 -24.04
CA SER A 108 0.99 16.72 -23.88
C SER A 108 1.54 16.14 -22.58
N SER A 109 2.80 16.42 -22.24
CA SER A 109 3.39 15.98 -20.97
C SER A 109 2.64 16.54 -19.75
N LEU A 110 2.16 17.78 -19.81
CA LEU A 110 1.34 18.39 -18.76
C LEU A 110 0.01 17.65 -18.57
N VAL A 111 -0.65 17.27 -19.66
CA VAL A 111 -1.90 16.51 -19.66
C VAL A 111 -1.70 15.11 -19.05
N ASP A 112 -0.60 14.44 -19.39
CA ASP A 112 -0.29 13.11 -18.85
C ASP A 112 -0.03 13.16 -17.34
N LEU A 113 0.73 14.16 -16.86
CA LEU A 113 0.93 14.40 -15.43
C LEU A 113 -0.39 14.70 -14.71
N GLN A 114 -1.31 15.45 -15.32
CA GLN A 114 -2.62 15.73 -14.77
C GLN A 114 -3.48 14.46 -14.63
N LYS A 115 -3.42 13.54 -15.61
CA LYS A 115 -4.12 12.24 -15.55
C LYS A 115 -3.60 11.39 -14.40
N VAL A 116 -2.28 11.26 -14.27
CA VAL A 116 -1.65 10.49 -13.17
C VAL A 116 -1.99 11.10 -11.81
N TYR A 117 -1.96 12.43 -11.69
CA TYR A 117 -2.33 13.14 -10.46
C TYR A 117 -3.79 12.88 -10.04
N ARG A 118 -4.73 12.83 -11.00
CA ARG A 118 -6.15 12.53 -10.73
C ARG A 118 -6.36 11.09 -10.29
N LEU A 119 -5.71 10.14 -10.97
CA LEU A 119 -5.73 8.71 -10.58
C LEU A 119 -5.22 8.49 -9.16
N ALA A 120 -4.08 9.10 -8.82
CA ALA A 120 -3.47 8.98 -7.50
C ALA A 120 -4.36 9.53 -6.37
N LEU A 121 -5.28 10.45 -6.66
CA LEU A 121 -6.23 11.00 -5.70
C LEU A 121 -7.57 10.23 -5.64
N GLY A 122 -7.68 9.09 -6.34
CA GLY A 122 -8.92 8.33 -6.43
C GLY A 122 -10.02 9.02 -7.24
N ALA A 123 -9.70 10.09 -7.96
CA ALA A 123 -10.62 10.71 -8.89
C ALA A 123 -10.63 9.90 -10.19
N SER A 124 -11.81 9.45 -10.62
CA SER A 124 -11.95 8.76 -11.91
C SER A 124 -11.35 9.60 -13.04
N THR A 125 -10.43 9.01 -13.80
CA THR A 125 -9.98 9.57 -15.08
C THR A 125 -10.86 9.13 -16.25
N GLU A 126 -11.91 8.35 -15.99
CA GLU A 126 -12.93 8.00 -16.97
C GLU A 126 -13.83 9.21 -17.24
N ASN A 127 -13.28 10.22 -17.90
CA ASN A 127 -13.98 10.61 -19.10
C ASN A 127 -13.58 9.59 -20.16
N GLN A 128 -14.57 8.86 -20.65
CA GLN A 128 -14.54 8.25 -21.97
C GLN A 128 -14.15 9.33 -22.99
N ALA A 129 -12.86 9.40 -23.27
CA ALA A 129 -12.29 9.91 -24.49
C ALA A 129 -11.01 9.13 -24.73
N THR A 130 -11.16 7.81 -24.89
CA THR A 130 -10.37 7.09 -25.91
C THR A 130 -10.81 7.58 -27.29
N GLY A 131 -10.73 8.89 -27.52
CA GLY A 131 -10.61 9.42 -28.86
C GLY A 131 -9.15 9.28 -29.19
N THR A 132 -8.78 8.18 -29.84
CA THR A 132 -7.57 8.18 -30.65
C THR A 132 -7.61 9.41 -31.56
N THR A 133 -6.46 9.84 -32.08
CA THR A 133 -6.32 10.99 -33.01
C THR A 133 -7.32 10.98 -34.17
N THR A 134 -7.93 9.83 -34.45
CA THR A 134 -9.12 9.60 -35.28
C THR A 134 -10.32 10.50 -34.97
N ASP A 135 -10.63 10.80 -33.70
CA ASP A 135 -11.83 11.59 -33.34
C ASP A 135 -11.74 13.04 -33.81
N PHE A 136 -10.53 13.63 -33.78
CA PHE A 136 -10.31 14.99 -34.28
C PHE A 136 -10.30 15.05 -35.81
N SER A 137 -9.75 14.02 -36.47
CA SER A 137 -9.79 13.90 -37.94
C SER A 137 -11.20 13.70 -38.47
N GLN A 138 -12.02 12.88 -37.80
CA GLN A 138 -13.44 12.69 -38.13
C GLN A 138 -14.25 13.96 -37.87
N TRP A 139 -13.96 14.69 -36.80
CA TRP A 139 -14.58 15.98 -36.53
C TRP A 139 -14.24 17.02 -37.62
N LEU A 140 -12.99 17.09 -38.07
CA LEU A 140 -12.60 17.96 -39.19
C LEU A 140 -13.27 17.57 -40.52
N GLU A 141 -13.38 16.27 -40.81
CA GLU A 141 -14.12 15.78 -41.99
C GLU A 141 -15.61 16.13 -41.91
N SER A 142 -16.24 16.05 -40.74
CA SER A 142 -17.67 16.41 -40.59
C SER A 142 -17.94 17.90 -40.79
N ILE A 143 -16.95 18.76 -40.55
CA ILE A 143 -17.01 20.20 -40.84
C ILE A 143 -16.82 20.47 -42.33
N ASP A 144 -15.88 19.78 -42.97
CA ASP A 144 -15.60 19.91 -44.41
C ASP A 144 -16.75 19.37 -45.27
N ASN A 145 -17.41 18.30 -44.79
CA ASN A 145 -18.61 17.70 -45.40
C ASN A 145 -19.91 18.47 -45.09
N GLY A 146 -19.85 19.55 -44.30
CA GLY A 146 -20.99 20.44 -44.02
C GLY A 146 -22.08 19.83 -43.12
N GLU A 147 -21.79 18.74 -42.41
CA GLU A 147 -22.75 18.01 -41.58
C GLU A 147 -23.05 18.74 -40.26
N LEU A 148 -22.16 19.62 -39.83
CA LEU A 148 -22.33 20.48 -38.65
C LEU A 148 -22.63 21.93 -39.09
N GLY A 149 -23.90 22.18 -39.42
CA GLY A 149 -24.37 23.51 -39.78
C GLY A 149 -24.13 24.53 -38.66
N THR A 150 -23.31 25.54 -38.94
CA THR A 150 -23.21 26.71 -38.06
C THR A 150 -24.55 27.44 -38.09
N GLY A 151 -25.28 27.38 -36.97
CA GLY A 151 -26.47 28.18 -36.75
C GLY A 151 -26.11 29.67 -36.74
N ARG A 152 -25.98 30.29 -37.92
CA ARG A 152 -26.19 31.72 -38.10
C ARG A 152 -27.68 31.98 -37.89
N SER A 153 -28.04 32.34 -36.66
CA SER A 153 -29.30 33.01 -36.39
C SER A 153 -29.32 34.32 -37.15
N SER A 154 -30.32 34.46 -38.01
CA SER A 154 -30.68 35.66 -38.74
C SER A 154 -30.86 36.86 -37.80
N ALA A 155 -30.32 38.00 -38.21
CA ALA A 155 -30.93 39.31 -38.07
C ALA A 155 -30.78 40.01 -39.43
#